data_AF-A0A956TZL5-F1
#
_entry.id   AF-A0A956TZL5-F1
#
_cell.length_a   1.000
_cell.length_b   1.000
_cell.length_c   1.000
_cell.angle_alpha   90.00
_cell.angle_beta   90.00
_cell.angle_gamma   90.00
#
_symmetry.space_group_name_H-M   'P 1'
#
loop_
_entity.id
_entity.type
_entity.pdbx_description
1 polymer ?
#
loop_
_entity_poly.entity_id
_entity_poly.type
_entity_poly.pdbx_seq_one_letter_code
_entity_poly.pdbx_strand_id
1 'polypeptide(L)'
;MARSKGLNNIEADSFDREAYSNLVDSSSELRALIERGSSLLPGFAPLMEDLFASFFKHNVVFTPGESLRKSALLPRRIMKEVLADASYKEMREETVLDEFHSALATVEMGRSVLEWLRSEDGPGERSLVKEWQTDAAESEVDEMKDEMETWDENEGGEENEAYKKLRDEKKEELGDAEEELGELSDELEERHDKSSVNMKKMVKASMKETSGKVENSDDEVQSWSSSMGAPAERPAGEKLDLAAKLNSNEKLRRLSLLVGSLKEEMLKGRRKSWSRRGAEVFDIASGDDLGRIIPSEMVLLGNEAFRSDFK
;
A
#
# COMPACT_ATOMS: atom_id res chain seq x y z
N MET A 1 4.00 -20.17 -26.32
CA MET A 1 3.47 -19.24 -25.31
C MET A 1 3.95 -19.55 -23.90
N ALA A 2 5.26 -19.42 -23.67
CA ALA A 2 5.72 -19.07 -22.33
C ALA A 2 5.13 -17.69 -22.01
N ARG A 3 4.48 -17.50 -20.86
CA ARG A 3 4.11 -16.15 -20.44
C ARG A 3 5.40 -15.36 -20.23
N SER A 4 5.45 -14.12 -20.70
CA SER A 4 6.52 -13.18 -20.36
C SER A 4 6.74 -13.19 -18.84
N LYS A 5 7.99 -13.27 -18.40
CA LYS A 5 8.31 -13.29 -16.98
C LYS A 5 7.83 -12.00 -16.30
N GLY A 6 7.26 -12.13 -15.10
CA GLY A 6 6.75 -11.01 -14.33
C GLY A 6 7.77 -10.44 -13.34
N LEU A 7 7.46 -9.27 -12.78
CA LEU A 7 8.25 -8.63 -11.71
C LEU A 7 7.65 -8.86 -10.31
N ASN A 8 6.34 -9.10 -10.21
CA ASN A 8 5.65 -9.32 -8.93
C ASN A 8 5.97 -10.70 -8.34
N ASN A 9 6.49 -10.70 -7.12
CA ASN A 9 6.88 -11.88 -6.37
C ASN A 9 5.70 -12.56 -5.67
N ILE A 10 4.62 -11.83 -5.43
CA ILE A 10 3.41 -12.35 -4.79
C ILE A 10 2.31 -12.48 -5.84
N GLU A 11 1.59 -13.59 -5.80
CA GLU A 11 0.43 -13.78 -6.66
C GLU A 11 -0.72 -12.86 -6.20
N ALA A 12 -1.11 -11.89 -7.05
CA ALA A 12 -2.25 -11.01 -6.84
C ALA A 12 -3.37 -11.35 -7.84
N ASP A 13 -4.60 -11.49 -7.35
CA ASP A 13 -5.79 -11.69 -8.18
C ASP A 13 -6.36 -10.34 -8.66
N SER A 14 -7.50 -10.36 -9.36
CA SER A 14 -8.11 -9.13 -9.88
C SER A 14 -8.58 -8.17 -8.78
N PHE A 15 -9.08 -8.69 -7.66
CA PHE A 15 -9.57 -7.87 -6.55
C PHE A 15 -8.41 -7.18 -5.83
N ASP A 16 -7.31 -7.90 -5.58
CA ASP A 16 -6.14 -7.33 -4.93
C ASP A 16 -5.54 -6.20 -5.76
N ARG A 17 -5.45 -6.41 -7.08
CA ARG A 17 -4.93 -5.41 -8.03
C ARG A 17 -5.82 -4.19 -8.11
N GLU A 18 -7.14 -4.38 -8.11
CA GLU A 18 -8.10 -3.28 -8.09
C GLU A 18 -8.02 -2.47 -6.78
N ALA A 19 -7.95 -3.15 -5.63
CA ALA A 19 -7.78 -2.50 -4.33
C ALA A 19 -6.48 -1.66 -4.29
N TYR A 20 -5.36 -2.23 -4.76
CA TYR A 20 -4.10 -1.51 -4.84
C TYR A 20 -4.15 -0.34 -5.84
N SER A 21 -4.75 -0.53 -7.01
CA SER A 21 -4.91 0.55 -8.01
C SER A 21 -5.71 1.72 -7.46
N ASN A 22 -6.85 1.44 -6.82
CA ASN A 22 -7.69 2.46 -6.20
C ASN A 22 -6.94 3.22 -5.10
N LEU A 23 -6.10 2.51 -4.34
CA LEU A 23 -5.24 3.10 -3.32
C LEU A 23 -4.19 4.04 -3.92
N VAL A 24 -3.50 3.61 -4.99
CA VAL A 24 -2.52 4.43 -5.71
C VAL A 24 -3.18 5.68 -6.30
N ASP A 25 -4.37 5.56 -6.87
CA ASP A 25 -5.10 6.71 -7.42
C ASP A 25 -5.47 7.73 -6.33
N SER A 26 -5.92 7.24 -5.17
CA SER A 26 -6.42 8.07 -4.07
C SER A 26 -5.34 8.60 -3.11
N SER A 27 -4.13 8.02 -3.09
CA SER A 27 -3.02 8.49 -2.23
C SER A 27 -1.91 9.18 -3.01
N SER A 28 -1.67 10.45 -2.69
CA SER A 28 -0.53 11.20 -3.23
C SER A 28 0.81 10.77 -2.62
N GLU A 29 0.80 10.37 -1.35
CA GLU A 29 1.99 9.91 -0.63
C GLU A 29 2.51 8.58 -1.19
N LEU A 30 1.61 7.62 -1.46
CA LEU A 30 1.98 6.34 -2.05
C LEU A 30 2.54 6.53 -3.46
N ARG A 31 1.90 7.35 -4.30
CA ARG A 31 2.42 7.67 -5.66
C ARG A 31 3.81 8.29 -5.62
N ALA A 32 4.03 9.27 -4.75
CA ALA A 32 5.34 9.91 -4.62
C ALA A 32 6.42 8.96 -4.07
N LEU A 33 6.04 7.97 -3.25
CA LEU A 33 6.96 6.93 -2.80
C LEU A 33 7.33 5.97 -3.95
N ILE A 34 6.33 5.50 -4.70
CA ILE A 34 6.53 4.63 -5.87
C ILE A 34 7.43 5.33 -6.89
N GLU A 35 7.13 6.58 -7.27
CA GLU A 35 7.92 7.33 -8.25
C GLU A 35 9.39 7.47 -7.83
N ARG A 36 9.63 7.85 -6.57
CA ARG A 36 11.01 7.98 -6.05
C ARG A 36 11.74 6.64 -6.03
N GLY A 37 11.09 5.56 -5.60
CA GLY A 37 11.73 4.26 -5.56
C GLY A 37 11.94 3.62 -6.93
N SER A 38 10.99 3.79 -7.85
CA SER A 38 11.12 3.34 -9.25
C SER A 38 12.24 4.06 -10.00
N SER A 39 12.61 5.27 -9.58
CA SER A 39 13.80 5.94 -10.13
C SER A 39 15.13 5.29 -9.71
N LEU A 40 15.12 4.51 -8.63
CA LEU A 40 16.32 3.84 -8.10
C LEU A 40 16.40 2.36 -8.47
N LEU A 41 15.27 1.65 -8.42
CA LEU A 41 15.20 0.22 -8.62
C LEU A 41 14.07 -0.12 -9.63
N PRO A 42 14.35 -0.84 -10.73
CA PRO A 42 13.35 -1.14 -11.75
C PRO A 42 12.14 -1.91 -11.19
N GLY A 43 12.38 -2.83 -10.24
CA GLY A 43 11.34 -3.62 -9.57
C GLY A 43 10.65 -2.95 -8.37
N PHE A 44 10.82 -1.63 -8.14
CA PHE A 44 10.27 -1.00 -6.94
C PHE A 44 8.73 -0.90 -6.94
N ALA A 45 8.12 -0.51 -8.06
CA ALA A 45 6.66 -0.43 -8.15
C ALA A 45 5.98 -1.80 -7.95
N PRO A 46 6.45 -2.89 -8.61
CA PRO A 46 6.00 -4.25 -8.31
C PRO A 46 6.23 -4.67 -6.86
N LEU A 47 7.35 -4.28 -6.24
CA LEU A 47 7.61 -4.55 -4.82
C LEU A 47 6.59 -3.88 -3.90
N MET A 48 6.15 -2.66 -4.21
CA MET A 48 5.11 -1.96 -3.44
C MET A 48 3.76 -2.68 -3.53
N GLU A 49 3.42 -3.21 -4.70
CA GLU A 49 2.24 -4.06 -4.89
C GLU A 49 2.38 -5.39 -4.14
N ASP A 50 3.56 -6.03 -4.19
CA ASP A 50 3.86 -7.27 -3.45
C ASP A 50 3.73 -7.07 -1.93
N LEU A 51 4.24 -5.94 -1.41
CA LEU A 51 4.10 -5.56 0.00
C LEU A 51 2.62 -5.39 0.36
N PHE A 52 1.86 -4.61 -0.43
CA PHE A 52 0.43 -4.45 -0.20
C PHE A 52 -0.31 -5.78 -0.21
N ALA A 53 -0.09 -6.60 -1.24
CA ALA A 53 -0.70 -7.92 -1.34
C ALA A 53 -0.32 -8.81 -0.15
N SER A 54 0.91 -8.71 0.36
CA SER A 54 1.35 -9.51 1.51
C SER A 54 0.60 -9.16 2.81
N PHE A 55 0.28 -7.87 3.02
CA PHE A 55 -0.46 -7.41 4.19
C PHE A 55 -1.97 -7.57 4.05
N PHE A 56 -2.49 -7.34 2.84
CA PHE A 56 -3.93 -7.32 2.57
C PHE A 56 -4.52 -8.70 2.38
N LYS A 57 -3.82 -9.60 1.68
CA LYS A 57 -4.39 -10.90 1.29
C LYS A 57 -4.47 -11.87 2.46
N HIS A 58 -5.51 -12.70 2.43
CA HIS A 58 -5.66 -13.78 3.40
C HIS A 58 -4.58 -14.87 3.22
N ASN A 59 -4.36 -15.30 1.97
CA ASN A 59 -3.34 -16.29 1.63
C ASN A 59 -2.29 -15.66 0.71
N VAL A 60 -1.03 -15.71 1.16
CA VAL A 60 0.10 -15.11 0.46
C VAL A 60 0.92 -16.24 -0.18
N VAL A 61 0.97 -16.24 -1.51
CA VAL A 61 1.65 -17.25 -2.31
C VAL A 61 2.72 -16.56 -3.14
N PHE A 62 3.94 -17.11 -3.11
CA PHE A 62 5.02 -16.62 -3.96
C PHE A 62 4.83 -17.11 -5.39
N THR A 63 4.95 -16.19 -6.33
CA THR A 63 5.13 -16.50 -7.75
C THR A 63 6.34 -17.44 -7.92
N PRO A 64 6.24 -18.50 -8.75
CA PRO A 64 7.35 -19.40 -9.05
C PRO A 64 8.57 -18.64 -9.59
N GLY A 65 9.76 -19.02 -9.14
CA GLY A 65 11.00 -18.32 -9.52
C GLY A 65 11.30 -18.33 -11.02
N GLU A 66 10.91 -19.39 -11.73
CA GLU A 66 11.11 -19.53 -13.18
C GLU A 66 10.27 -18.54 -13.99
N SER A 67 9.14 -18.09 -13.44
CA SER A 67 8.26 -17.08 -14.05
C SER A 67 8.62 -15.65 -13.67
N LEU A 68 9.72 -15.45 -12.93
CA LEU A 68 10.19 -14.13 -12.52
C LEU A 68 11.37 -13.67 -13.34
N ARG A 69 11.41 -12.36 -13.57
CA ARG A 69 12.58 -11.68 -14.09
C ARG A 69 13.74 -11.70 -13.09
N LYS A 70 14.97 -11.69 -13.59
CA LYS A 70 16.21 -11.56 -12.81
C LYS A 70 16.24 -10.26 -12.00
N SER A 71 15.70 -9.17 -12.55
CA SER A 71 15.57 -7.90 -11.83
C SER A 71 14.62 -7.96 -10.61
N ALA A 72 13.76 -8.99 -10.52
CA ALA A 72 12.90 -9.22 -9.37
C ALA A 72 13.59 -9.93 -8.18
N LEU A 73 14.87 -10.35 -8.31
CA LEU A 73 15.57 -11.12 -7.28
C LEU A 73 15.79 -10.35 -5.97
N LEU A 74 16.11 -9.05 -6.03
CA LEU A 74 16.24 -8.22 -4.82
C LEU A 74 14.89 -8.03 -4.12
N PRO A 75 13.82 -7.57 -4.83
CA PRO A 75 12.46 -7.58 -4.29
C PRO A 75 12.07 -8.93 -3.66
N ARG A 76 12.36 -10.05 -4.33
CA ARG A 76 12.07 -11.39 -3.82
C ARG A 76 12.73 -11.67 -2.47
N ARG A 77 14.00 -11.29 -2.32
CA ARG A 77 14.76 -11.49 -1.08
C ARG A 77 14.19 -10.63 0.05
N ILE A 78 13.86 -9.37 -0.23
CA ILE A 78 13.18 -8.48 0.73
C ILE A 78 11.86 -9.12 1.18
N MET A 79 11.01 -9.56 0.24
CA MET A 79 9.74 -10.21 0.56
C MET A 79 9.90 -11.50 1.36
N LYS A 80 10.92 -12.32 1.07
CA LYS A 80 11.23 -13.51 1.87
C LYS A 80 11.56 -13.18 3.32
N GLU A 81 12.37 -12.14 3.55
CA GLU A 81 12.71 -11.71 4.91
C GLU A 81 11.50 -11.11 5.63
N VAL A 82 10.68 -10.31 4.92
CA VAL A 82 9.42 -9.74 5.44
C VAL A 82 8.48 -10.84 5.92
N LEU A 83 8.21 -11.85 5.08
CA LEU A 83 7.30 -12.95 5.41
C LEU A 83 7.85 -13.89 6.50
N ALA A 84 9.17 -13.94 6.68
CA ALA A 84 9.81 -14.75 7.70
C ALA A 84 9.84 -14.09 9.08
N ASP A 85 9.68 -12.77 9.16
CA ASP A 85 9.71 -12.03 10.42
C ASP A 85 8.51 -12.36 11.31
N ALA A 86 8.71 -12.32 12.64
CA ALA A 86 7.65 -12.64 13.60
C ALA A 86 6.60 -11.54 13.68
N SER A 87 7.00 -10.26 13.63
CA SER A 87 6.09 -9.12 13.72
C SER A 87 5.21 -8.97 12.49
N TYR A 88 5.62 -9.52 11.34
CA TYR A 88 4.73 -9.63 10.17
C TYR A 88 3.47 -10.43 10.48
N LYS A 89 3.58 -11.53 11.25
CA LYS A 89 2.42 -12.37 11.60
C LYS A 89 1.47 -11.67 12.56
N GLU A 90 2.01 -10.90 13.50
CA GLU A 90 1.22 -10.09 14.44
C GLU A 90 0.46 -8.99 13.68
N MET A 91 1.16 -8.26 12.81
CA MET A 91 0.57 -7.19 12.00
C MET A 91 -0.54 -7.69 11.06
N ARG A 92 -0.40 -8.92 10.54
CA ARG A 92 -1.43 -9.58 9.71
C ARG A 92 -2.76 -9.79 10.43
N GLU A 93 -2.81 -9.77 11.76
CA GLU A 93 -4.07 -9.85 12.50
C GLU A 93 -4.93 -8.59 12.28
N GLU A 94 -4.30 -7.45 12.02
CA GLU A 94 -4.97 -6.16 11.82
C GLU A 94 -5.07 -5.77 10.33
N THR A 95 -4.14 -6.22 9.48
CA THR A 95 -4.09 -5.78 8.07
C THR A 95 -4.94 -6.60 7.10
N VAL A 96 -5.21 -7.88 7.40
CA VAL A 96 -5.85 -8.77 6.42
C VAL A 96 -7.26 -8.28 6.07
N LEU A 97 -7.48 -8.05 4.77
CA LEU A 97 -8.70 -7.45 4.19
C LEU A 97 -9.03 -6.04 4.72
N ASP A 98 -8.07 -5.38 5.35
CA ASP A 98 -8.15 -3.97 5.73
C ASP A 98 -7.26 -3.14 4.81
N GLU A 99 -7.88 -2.37 3.92
CA GLU A 99 -7.16 -1.53 2.95
C GLU A 99 -6.30 -0.46 3.63
N PHE A 100 -6.77 0.14 4.72
CA PHE A 100 -6.07 1.26 5.37
C PHE A 100 -4.83 0.78 6.11
N HIS A 101 -4.96 -0.23 6.97
CA HIS A 101 -3.85 -0.81 7.72
C HIS A 101 -2.83 -1.45 6.78
N SER A 102 -3.29 -2.17 5.74
CA SER A 102 -2.39 -2.73 4.70
C SER A 102 -1.63 -1.66 3.94
N ALA A 103 -2.32 -0.58 3.55
CA ALA A 103 -1.70 0.54 2.86
C ALA A 103 -0.66 1.25 3.73
N LEU A 104 -0.98 1.49 5.00
CA LEU A 104 -0.08 2.12 5.95
C LEU A 104 1.18 1.27 6.15
N ALA A 105 1.00 -0.04 6.37
CA ALA A 105 2.12 -0.97 6.50
C ALA A 105 3.02 -0.97 5.25
N THR A 106 2.39 -0.97 4.06
CA THR A 106 3.08 -0.91 2.78
C THR A 106 3.91 0.35 2.63
N VAL A 107 3.37 1.52 2.98
CA VAL A 107 4.07 2.81 2.85
C VAL A 107 5.23 2.91 3.83
N GLU A 108 5.05 2.47 5.08
CA GLU A 108 6.11 2.51 6.09
C GLU A 108 7.26 1.54 5.78
N MET A 109 6.92 0.32 5.32
CA MET A 109 7.92 -0.63 4.84
C MET A 109 8.61 -0.14 3.57
N GLY A 110 7.86 0.39 2.60
CA GLY A 110 8.40 0.94 1.37
C GLY A 110 9.35 2.12 1.61
N ARG A 111 9.05 2.99 2.59
CA ARG A 111 9.95 4.08 3.03
C ARG A 111 11.25 3.53 3.61
N SER A 112 11.15 2.53 4.48
CA SER A 112 12.30 1.89 5.11
C SER A 112 13.19 1.19 4.08
N VAL A 113 12.59 0.48 3.12
CA VAL A 113 13.30 -0.13 1.99
C VAL A 113 13.98 0.93 1.15
N LEU A 114 13.28 2.01 0.78
CA LEU A 114 13.83 3.10 -0.02
C LEU A 114 15.04 3.78 0.67
N GLU A 115 14.95 4.02 1.97
CA GLU A 115 16.05 4.56 2.77
C GLU A 115 17.24 3.60 2.82
N TRP A 116 16.98 2.31 3.04
CA TRP A 116 18.02 1.29 3.03
C TRP A 116 18.68 1.12 1.67
N LEU A 117 17.92 1.18 0.57
CA LEU A 117 18.47 1.13 -0.79
C LEU A 117 19.50 2.25 -1.05
N ARG A 118 19.32 3.41 -0.40
CA ARG A 118 20.22 4.56 -0.48
C ARG A 118 21.39 4.54 0.51
N SER A 119 21.31 3.73 1.55
CA SER A 119 22.28 3.77 2.64
C SER A 119 23.51 2.91 2.34
N GLU A 120 24.60 3.18 3.06
CA GLU A 120 25.83 2.37 3.03
C GLU A 120 25.62 0.96 3.63
N ASP A 121 24.60 0.80 4.49
CA ASP A 121 24.21 -0.50 5.04
C ASP A 121 23.40 -1.34 4.03
N GLY A 122 22.88 -0.71 2.98
CA GLY A 122 22.27 -1.36 1.83
C GLY A 122 23.16 -1.36 0.59
N PRO A 123 22.59 -1.48 -0.61
CA PRO A 123 23.36 -1.48 -1.86
C PRO A 123 24.01 -0.12 -2.16
N GLY A 124 23.33 0.97 -1.81
CA GLY A 124 23.69 2.32 -2.21
C GLY A 124 23.38 2.60 -3.69
N GLU A 125 23.14 3.87 -4.04
CA GLU A 125 22.65 4.26 -5.38
C GLU A 125 23.57 3.80 -6.52
N ARG A 126 24.89 3.79 -6.30
CA ARG A 126 25.86 3.36 -7.32
C ARG A 126 25.79 1.86 -7.62
N SER A 127 25.50 1.03 -6.61
CA SER A 127 25.40 -0.41 -6.82
C SER A 127 24.15 -0.77 -7.62
N LEU A 128 23.06 -0.01 -7.45
CA LEU A 128 21.78 -0.26 -8.12
C LEU A 128 21.83 -0.09 -9.63
N VAL A 129 22.88 0.53 -10.18
CA VAL A 129 23.08 0.62 -11.65
C VAL A 129 23.14 -0.76 -12.28
N LYS A 130 23.71 -1.75 -11.59
CA LYS A 130 23.77 -3.13 -12.10
C LYS A 130 22.38 -3.76 -12.20
N GLU A 131 21.46 -3.39 -11.32
CA GLU A 131 20.10 -3.90 -11.31
C GLU A 131 19.35 -3.41 -12.55
N TRP A 132 19.64 -2.20 -13.02
CA TRP A 132 19.18 -1.69 -14.32
C TRP A 132 19.87 -2.35 -15.50
N GLN A 133 21.17 -2.64 -15.41
CA GLN A 133 21.90 -3.37 -16.46
C GLN A 133 21.31 -4.78 -16.67
N THR A 134 21.04 -5.50 -15.58
CA THR A 134 20.40 -6.82 -15.64
C THR A 134 18.99 -6.75 -16.20
N ASP A 135 18.18 -5.75 -15.81
CA ASP A 135 16.82 -5.58 -16.34
C ASP A 135 16.81 -5.24 -17.85
N ALA A 136 17.76 -4.42 -18.29
CA ALA A 136 17.94 -4.08 -19.71
C ALA A 136 18.39 -5.30 -20.52
N ALA A 137 19.41 -6.03 -20.04
CA ALA A 137 19.90 -7.25 -20.69
C ALA A 137 18.83 -8.34 -20.76
N GLU A 138 18.01 -8.50 -19.70
CA GLU A 138 16.90 -9.46 -19.73
C GLU A 138 15.80 -9.04 -20.72
N SER A 139 15.55 -7.74 -20.85
CA SER A 139 14.59 -7.23 -21.86
C SER A 139 15.08 -7.47 -23.27
N GLU A 140 16.38 -7.28 -23.53
CA GLU A 140 17.01 -7.57 -24.82
C GLU A 140 16.93 -9.06 -25.17
N VAL A 141 17.20 -9.95 -24.21
CA VAL A 141 17.06 -11.41 -24.38
C VAL A 141 15.60 -11.80 -24.65
N ASP A 142 14.64 -11.21 -23.93
CA ASP A 142 13.21 -11.47 -24.16
C ASP A 142 12.77 -10.99 -25.56
N GLU A 143 13.22 -9.81 -26.01
CA GLU A 143 12.95 -9.29 -27.35
C GLU A 143 13.53 -10.20 -28.45
N MET A 144 14.79 -10.64 -28.30
CA MET A 144 15.41 -11.58 -29.24
C MET A 144 14.68 -12.93 -29.29
N LYS A 145 14.16 -13.41 -28.15
CA LYS A 145 13.35 -14.64 -28.09
C LYS A 145 12.02 -14.51 -28.82
N ASP A 146 11.33 -13.39 -28.61
CA ASP A 146 10.06 -13.10 -29.27
C ASP A 146 10.24 -12.95 -30.79
N GLU A 147 11.34 -12.30 -31.22
CA GLU A 147 11.73 -12.27 -32.63
C GLU A 147 11.95 -13.68 -33.17
N MET A 148 12.71 -14.53 -32.49
CA MET A 148 12.95 -15.91 -32.92
C MET A 148 11.65 -16.76 -32.98
N GLU A 149 10.74 -16.63 -32.00
CA GLU A 149 9.43 -17.32 -32.02
C GLU A 149 8.59 -16.86 -33.23
N THR A 150 8.62 -15.56 -33.55
CA THR A 150 7.93 -15.00 -34.72
C THR A 150 8.48 -15.53 -36.05
N TRP A 151 9.79 -15.79 -36.11
CA TRP A 151 10.42 -16.37 -37.30
C TRP A 151 10.05 -17.85 -37.46
N ASP A 152 10.00 -18.60 -36.36
CA ASP A 152 9.59 -20.00 -36.33
C ASP A 152 8.09 -20.16 -36.69
N GLU A 153 7.21 -19.23 -36.30
CA GLU A 153 5.79 -19.26 -36.66
C GLU A 153 5.52 -18.92 -38.15
N ASN A 154 6.41 -18.16 -38.79
CA ASN A 154 6.30 -17.75 -40.20
C ASN A 154 6.90 -18.77 -41.18
N GLU A 155 7.25 -19.99 -40.74
CA GLU A 155 7.83 -21.11 -41.51
C GLU A 155 6.99 -21.65 -42.70
N GLY A 156 5.96 -20.92 -43.16
CA GLY A 156 5.12 -21.31 -44.29
C GLY A 156 5.71 -21.10 -45.70
N GLY A 157 6.94 -20.59 -45.84
CA GLY A 157 7.56 -20.27 -47.14
C GLY A 157 8.93 -20.94 -47.35
N GLU A 158 9.28 -21.26 -48.61
CA GLU A 158 10.51 -21.97 -49.00
C GLU A 158 11.77 -21.38 -48.33
N GLU A 159 12.32 -22.11 -47.33
CA GLU A 159 13.59 -21.78 -46.68
C GLU A 159 14.73 -21.78 -47.71
N ASN A 160 15.18 -20.61 -48.12
CA ASN A 160 16.46 -20.46 -48.83
C ASN A 160 17.62 -20.58 -47.82
N GLU A 161 18.80 -21.09 -48.23
CA GLU A 161 20.00 -21.18 -47.37
C GLU A 161 20.36 -19.86 -46.69
N ALA A 162 20.09 -18.72 -47.34
CA ALA A 162 20.30 -17.39 -46.76
C ALA A 162 19.45 -17.15 -45.49
N TYR A 163 18.22 -17.66 -45.44
CA TYR A 163 17.36 -17.56 -44.26
C TYR A 163 17.86 -18.44 -43.11
N LYS A 164 18.31 -19.66 -43.42
CA LYS A 164 18.89 -20.56 -42.41
C LYS A 164 20.13 -19.95 -41.77
N LYS A 165 21.03 -19.39 -42.58
CA LYS A 165 22.26 -18.77 -42.07
C LYS A 165 21.96 -17.59 -41.15
N LEU A 166 21.00 -16.74 -41.53
CA LEU A 166 20.60 -15.59 -40.71
C LEU A 166 19.94 -16.02 -39.38
N ARG A 167 19.14 -17.10 -39.40
CA ARG A 167 18.55 -17.69 -38.19
C ARG A 167 19.61 -18.28 -37.26
N ASP A 168 20.59 -18.99 -37.81
CA ASP A 168 21.69 -19.57 -37.03
C ASP A 168 22.55 -18.46 -36.40
N GLU A 169 22.86 -17.39 -37.14
CA GLU A 169 23.56 -16.19 -36.62
C GLU A 169 22.78 -15.54 -35.47
N LYS A 170 21.46 -15.33 -35.64
CA LYS A 170 20.61 -14.75 -34.58
C LYS A 170 20.50 -15.64 -33.35
N LYS A 171 20.52 -16.95 -33.53
CA LYS A 171 20.51 -17.92 -32.43
C LYS A 171 21.83 -17.92 -31.66
N GLU A 172 22.96 -17.73 -32.34
CA GLU A 172 24.27 -17.54 -31.70
C GLU A 172 24.29 -16.24 -30.88
N GLU A 173 23.84 -15.12 -31.47
CA GLU A 173 23.70 -13.83 -30.77
C GLU A 173 22.81 -13.94 -29.51
N LEU A 174 21.68 -14.65 -29.61
CA LEU A 174 20.80 -14.90 -28.45
C LEU A 174 21.52 -15.73 -27.37
N GLY A 175 22.31 -16.73 -27.77
CA GLY A 175 23.08 -17.55 -26.83
C GLY A 175 24.12 -16.73 -26.05
N ASP A 176 24.84 -15.86 -26.74
CA ASP A 176 25.82 -14.96 -26.14
C ASP A 176 25.15 -13.97 -25.15
N ALA A 177 23.99 -13.40 -25.54
CA ALA A 177 23.22 -12.51 -24.68
C ALA A 177 22.64 -13.23 -23.43
N GLU A 178 22.22 -14.48 -23.57
CA GLU A 178 21.77 -15.31 -22.44
C GLU A 178 22.92 -15.63 -21.46
N GLU A 179 24.13 -15.88 -21.98
CA GLU A 179 25.32 -16.09 -21.17
C GLU A 179 25.70 -14.83 -20.39
N GLU A 180 25.75 -13.66 -21.05
CA GLU A 180 26.01 -12.37 -20.41
C GLU A 180 24.96 -12.06 -19.31
N LEU A 181 23.67 -12.30 -19.59
CA LEU A 181 22.61 -12.14 -18.60
C LEU A 181 22.81 -13.09 -17.40
N GLY A 182 23.28 -14.31 -17.66
CA GLY A 182 23.65 -15.28 -16.63
C GLY A 182 24.74 -14.76 -15.72
N GLU A 183 25.84 -14.26 -16.28
CA GLU A 183 26.96 -13.69 -15.53
C GLU A 183 26.54 -12.47 -14.69
N LEU A 184 25.75 -11.56 -15.27
CA LEU A 184 25.21 -10.39 -14.55
C LEU A 184 24.29 -10.81 -13.39
N SER A 185 23.45 -11.82 -13.62
CA SER A 185 22.56 -12.38 -12.61
C SER A 185 23.34 -12.98 -11.43
N ASP A 186 24.40 -13.74 -11.71
CA ASP A 186 25.22 -14.39 -10.68
C ASP A 186 26.01 -13.35 -9.86
N GLU A 187 26.58 -12.34 -10.50
CA GLU A 187 27.26 -11.23 -9.81
C GLU A 187 26.31 -10.48 -8.86
N LEU A 188 25.06 -10.28 -9.30
CA LEU A 188 24.02 -9.61 -8.54
C LEU A 188 23.54 -10.46 -7.34
N GLU A 189 23.39 -11.77 -7.52
CA GLU A 189 23.10 -12.72 -6.45
C GLU A 189 24.19 -12.70 -5.35
N GLU A 190 25.48 -12.73 -5.73
CA GLU A 190 26.58 -12.64 -4.77
C GLU A 190 26.59 -11.33 -3.99
N ARG A 191 26.31 -10.20 -4.64
CA ARG A 191 26.22 -8.89 -3.99
C ARG A 191 25.08 -8.86 -2.98
N HIS A 192 23.92 -9.38 -3.36
CA HIS A 192 22.79 -9.48 -2.46
C HIS A 192 23.08 -10.37 -1.26
N ASP A 193 23.80 -11.49 -1.44
CA ASP A 193 24.21 -12.36 -0.34
C ASP A 193 25.10 -11.64 0.67
N LYS A 194 26.05 -10.83 0.19
CA LYS A 194 26.92 -10.00 1.03
C LYS A 194 26.12 -8.98 1.86
N SER A 195 25.03 -8.44 1.32
CA SER A 195 24.15 -7.47 2.01
C SER A 195 23.06 -8.10 2.91
N SER A 196 22.89 -9.42 2.87
CA SER A 196 21.75 -10.14 3.47
C SER A 196 21.58 -9.91 4.98
N VAL A 197 22.68 -9.80 5.73
CA VAL A 197 22.64 -9.57 7.18
C VAL A 197 22.09 -8.20 7.51
N ASN A 198 22.47 -7.17 6.77
CA ASN A 198 21.99 -5.81 6.98
C ASN A 198 20.54 -5.66 6.51
N MET A 199 20.17 -6.32 5.41
CA MET A 199 18.77 -6.42 4.96
C MET A 199 17.88 -7.03 6.05
N LYS A 200 18.28 -8.14 6.66
CA LYS A 200 17.56 -8.76 7.79
C LYS A 200 17.37 -7.82 8.96
N LYS A 201 18.42 -7.06 9.33
CA LYS A 201 18.32 -6.07 10.41
C LYS A 201 17.36 -4.95 10.05
N MET A 202 17.41 -4.45 8.82
CA MET A 202 16.51 -3.43 8.31
C MET A 202 15.06 -3.91 8.39
N VAL A 203 14.75 -5.09 7.83
CA VAL A 203 13.38 -5.64 7.83
C VAL A 203 12.85 -5.81 9.25
N LYS A 204 13.66 -6.34 10.16
CA LYS A 204 13.25 -6.53 11.55
C LYS A 204 12.97 -5.19 12.26
N ALA A 205 13.81 -4.19 12.04
CA ALA A 205 13.64 -2.86 12.63
C ALA A 205 12.39 -2.18 12.06
N SER A 206 12.22 -2.20 10.73
CA SER A 206 11.10 -1.58 10.04
C SER A 206 9.78 -2.25 10.35
N MET A 207 9.72 -3.59 10.48
CA MET A 207 8.50 -4.29 10.87
C MET A 207 8.04 -3.91 12.27
N LYS A 208 8.98 -3.85 13.23
CA LYS A 208 8.67 -3.45 14.59
C LYS A 208 8.15 -2.02 14.65
N GLU A 209 8.78 -1.10 13.92
CA GLU A 209 8.32 0.29 13.86
C GLU A 209 6.95 0.40 13.17
N THR A 210 6.76 -0.32 12.07
CA THR A 210 5.52 -0.33 11.30
C THR A 210 4.36 -0.88 12.13
N SER A 211 4.55 -1.97 12.87
CA SER A 211 3.52 -2.53 13.78
C SER A 211 3.02 -1.47 14.76
N GLY A 212 3.96 -0.77 15.42
CA GLY A 212 3.59 0.30 16.34
C GLY A 212 2.87 1.47 15.67
N LYS A 213 3.14 1.77 14.40
CA LYS A 213 2.42 2.82 13.67
C LYS A 213 1.01 2.37 13.27
N VAL A 214 0.86 1.13 12.83
CA VAL A 214 -0.43 0.52 12.45
C VAL A 214 -1.37 0.50 13.66
N GLU A 215 -0.91 -0.04 14.80
CA GLU A 215 -1.69 -0.14 16.05
C GLU A 215 -2.24 1.22 16.53
N ASN A 216 -1.49 2.31 16.35
CA ASN A 216 -1.89 3.65 16.83
C ASN A 216 -2.65 4.48 15.77
N SER A 217 -2.69 4.02 14.52
CA SER A 217 -3.13 4.86 13.40
C SER A 217 -4.62 5.18 13.41
N ASP A 218 -5.45 4.22 13.82
CA ASP A 218 -6.90 4.38 13.88
C ASP A 218 -7.30 5.47 14.89
N ASP A 219 -6.74 5.43 16.09
CA ASP A 219 -7.01 6.43 17.13
C ASP A 219 -6.59 7.83 16.68
N GLU A 220 -5.44 7.96 16.01
CA GLU A 220 -4.95 9.24 15.50
C GLU A 220 -5.85 9.81 14.39
N VAL A 221 -6.24 8.98 13.42
CA VAL A 221 -7.09 9.38 12.29
C VAL A 221 -8.52 9.67 12.76
N GLN A 222 -9.09 8.83 13.63
CA GLN A 222 -10.43 9.03 14.19
C GLN A 222 -10.50 10.24 15.12
N SER A 223 -9.46 10.49 15.93
CA SER A 223 -9.38 11.70 16.76
C SER A 223 -9.33 12.96 15.89
N TRP A 224 -8.58 12.94 14.78
CA TRP A 224 -8.56 14.05 13.83
C TRP A 224 -9.92 14.25 13.14
N SER A 225 -10.56 13.20 12.63
CA SER A 225 -11.85 13.32 11.94
C SER A 225 -12.95 13.84 12.88
N SER A 226 -13.00 13.29 14.09
CA SER A 226 -13.93 13.68 15.13
C SER A 226 -13.72 15.11 15.61
N SER A 227 -12.48 15.55 15.78
CA SER A 227 -12.16 16.91 16.25
C SER A 227 -12.46 17.99 15.19
N MET A 228 -12.15 17.73 13.93
CA MET A 228 -12.29 18.70 12.84
C MET A 228 -13.66 18.67 12.15
N GLY A 229 -14.56 17.76 12.55
CA GLY A 229 -15.90 17.67 11.96
C GLY A 229 -15.88 17.18 10.51
N ALA A 230 -14.84 16.45 10.13
CA ALA A 230 -14.75 15.81 8.84
C ALA A 230 -15.64 14.55 8.79
N PRO A 231 -16.03 14.08 7.59
CA PRO A 231 -16.73 12.81 7.45
C PRO A 231 -15.93 11.68 8.12
N ALA A 232 -16.66 10.81 8.83
CA ALA A 232 -16.10 9.66 9.54
C ALA A 232 -15.55 8.60 8.58
N GLU A 233 -16.18 8.45 7.41
CA GLU A 233 -15.74 7.55 6.35
C GLU A 233 -14.99 8.33 5.28
N ARG A 234 -13.78 7.85 4.98
CA ARG A 234 -12.92 8.31 3.88
C ARG A 234 -12.32 7.10 3.19
N PRO A 235 -12.04 7.19 1.88
CA PRO A 235 -11.26 6.17 1.18
C PRO A 235 -9.92 5.92 1.88
N ALA A 236 -9.42 4.69 1.79
CA ALA A 236 -8.17 4.29 2.45
C ALA A 236 -6.98 5.19 2.07
N GLY A 237 -6.86 5.61 0.81
CA GLY A 237 -5.78 6.50 0.36
C GLY A 237 -5.84 7.89 1.00
N GLU A 238 -7.03 8.46 1.20
CA GLU A 238 -7.18 9.74 1.89
C GLU A 238 -6.85 9.63 3.39
N LYS A 239 -7.21 8.50 4.01
CA LYS A 239 -6.81 8.21 5.39
C LYS A 239 -5.30 8.07 5.50
N LEU A 240 -4.65 7.42 4.52
CA LEU A 240 -3.20 7.26 4.47
C LEU A 240 -2.47 8.60 4.32
N ASP A 241 -2.92 9.46 3.41
CA ASP A 241 -2.35 10.79 3.23
C ASP A 241 -2.54 11.66 4.50
N LEU A 242 -3.65 11.48 5.23
CA LEU A 242 -3.84 12.12 6.54
C LEU A 242 -2.85 11.57 7.57
N ALA A 243 -2.73 10.24 7.70
CA ALA A 243 -1.83 9.61 8.65
C ALA A 243 -0.37 10.06 8.44
N ALA A 244 0.08 10.14 7.18
CA ALA A 244 1.40 10.67 6.83
C ALA A 244 1.59 12.14 7.27
N LYS A 245 0.55 12.98 7.12
CA LYS A 245 0.58 14.39 7.55
C LYS A 245 0.58 14.54 9.08
N LEU A 246 -0.11 13.67 9.80
CA LEU A 246 -0.12 13.66 11.26
C LEU A 246 1.24 13.23 11.81
N ASN A 247 1.83 12.18 11.24
CA ASN A 247 3.15 11.69 11.62
C ASN A 247 4.28 12.68 11.33
N SER A 248 4.21 13.41 10.22
CA SER A 248 5.23 14.41 9.87
C SER A 248 5.16 15.68 10.73
N ASN A 249 4.05 15.94 11.42
CA ASN A 249 3.87 17.17 12.19
C ASN A 249 3.31 16.92 13.61
N GLU A 250 4.23 16.79 14.56
CA GLU A 250 3.97 16.66 16.00
C GLU A 250 2.99 17.72 16.54
N LYS A 251 3.06 18.97 16.06
CA LYS A 251 2.16 20.04 16.51
C LYS A 251 0.73 19.79 16.03
N LEU A 252 0.55 19.35 14.78
CA LEU A 252 -0.77 19.00 14.26
C LEU A 252 -1.34 17.81 15.01
N ARG A 253 -0.55 16.76 15.26
CA ARG A 253 -0.98 15.61 16.06
C ARG A 253 -1.41 16.00 17.48
N ARG A 254 -0.64 16.88 18.15
CA ARG A 254 -1.03 17.38 19.48
C ARG A 254 -2.30 18.24 19.43
N LEU A 255 -2.46 19.04 18.37
CA LEU A 255 -3.65 19.87 18.19
C LEU A 255 -4.92 19.04 17.99
N SER A 256 -4.89 17.94 17.20
CA SER A 256 -6.07 17.07 17.09
C SER A 256 -6.46 16.45 18.42
N LEU A 257 -5.50 15.95 19.19
CA LEU A 257 -5.76 15.38 20.50
C LEU A 257 -6.41 16.40 21.45
N LEU A 258 -5.92 17.65 21.47
CA LEU A 258 -6.49 18.73 22.27
C LEU A 258 -7.89 19.14 21.81
N VAL A 259 -8.11 19.30 20.50
CA VAL A 259 -9.44 19.68 19.98
C VAL A 259 -10.45 18.54 20.17
N GLY A 260 -10.02 17.29 20.02
CA GLY A 260 -10.84 16.10 20.26
C GLY A 260 -11.32 16.01 21.71
N SER A 261 -10.38 16.09 22.66
CA SER A 261 -10.69 16.07 24.10
C SER A 261 -11.61 17.23 24.52
N LEU A 262 -11.37 18.45 24.02
CA LEU A 262 -12.24 19.60 24.30
C LEU A 262 -13.66 19.42 23.73
N LYS A 263 -13.80 18.90 22.50
CA LYS A 263 -15.11 18.62 21.90
C LYS A 263 -15.86 17.54 22.68
N GLU A 264 -15.18 16.47 23.10
CA GLU A 264 -15.77 15.46 23.97
C GLU A 264 -16.27 16.05 25.28
N GLU A 265 -15.47 16.92 25.90
CA GLU A 265 -15.85 17.59 27.15
C GLU A 265 -17.05 18.53 26.95
N MET A 266 -17.10 19.26 25.85
CA MET A 266 -18.26 20.07 25.46
C MET A 266 -19.52 19.21 25.22
N LEU A 267 -19.39 18.06 24.55
CA LEU A 267 -20.51 17.13 24.33
C LEU A 267 -20.97 16.48 25.63
N LYS A 268 -20.04 16.08 26.52
CA LYS A 268 -20.33 15.59 27.87
C LYS A 268 -21.04 16.66 28.70
N GLY A 269 -20.62 17.91 28.61
CA GLY A 269 -21.28 19.06 29.25
C GLY A 269 -22.71 19.28 28.75
N ARG A 270 -22.93 19.23 27.42
CA ARG A 270 -24.28 19.29 26.82
C ARG A 270 -25.17 18.12 27.27
N ARG A 271 -24.65 16.88 27.26
CA ARG A 271 -25.39 15.68 27.73
C ARG A 271 -25.73 15.79 29.23
N LYS A 272 -24.82 16.29 30.07
CA LYS A 272 -25.09 16.55 31.50
C LYS A 272 -26.14 17.64 31.72
N SER A 273 -26.18 18.67 30.87
CA SER A 273 -27.24 19.70 30.96
C SER A 273 -28.64 19.14 30.67
N TRP A 274 -28.71 18.08 29.86
CA TRP A 274 -29.95 17.36 29.54
C TRP A 274 -30.30 16.26 30.57
N SER A 275 -29.31 15.76 31.32
CA SER A 275 -29.50 14.99 32.55
C SER A 275 -29.91 15.92 33.70
N ARG A 276 -30.99 16.68 33.51
CA ARG A 276 -31.74 17.18 34.66
C ARG A 276 -32.41 15.94 35.26
N ARG A 277 -32.05 15.66 36.52
CA ARG A 277 -32.73 14.71 37.44
C ARG A 277 -34.20 14.60 37.07
N GLY A 278 -34.71 13.37 36.97
CA GLY A 278 -36.11 13.05 36.67
C GLY A 278 -37.04 14.08 37.29
N ALA A 279 -37.47 15.02 36.46
CA ALA A 279 -38.52 15.94 36.82
C ALA A 279 -39.78 15.11 36.68
N GLU A 280 -40.36 14.71 37.81
CA GLU A 280 -41.72 14.21 37.80
C GLU A 280 -42.61 15.30 37.22
N VAL A 281 -43.37 14.94 36.20
CA VAL A 281 -44.40 15.82 35.63
C VAL A 281 -45.53 15.85 36.64
N PHE A 282 -45.58 16.90 37.45
CA PHE A 282 -46.63 17.07 38.45
C PHE A 282 -47.91 17.66 37.86
N ASP A 283 -47.81 18.40 36.75
CA ASP A 283 -48.95 19.03 36.10
C ASP A 283 -48.65 19.39 34.64
N ILE A 284 -49.69 19.57 33.82
CA ILE A 284 -49.61 19.96 32.40
C ILE A 284 -50.45 21.23 32.22
N ALA A 285 -49.84 22.28 31.68
CA ALA A 285 -50.52 23.51 31.33
C ALA A 285 -50.26 23.85 29.86
N SER A 286 -51.27 24.36 29.16
CA SER A 286 -51.11 24.85 27.79
C SER A 286 -50.30 26.15 27.78
N GLY A 287 -49.29 26.22 26.91
CA GLY A 287 -48.43 27.39 26.75
C GLY A 287 -47.63 27.33 25.45
N ASP A 288 -46.82 28.35 25.21
CA ASP A 288 -46.05 28.60 23.99
C ASP A 288 -44.56 28.22 24.09
N ASP A 289 -44.09 27.72 25.24
CA ASP A 289 -42.71 27.27 25.46
C ASP A 289 -42.43 25.92 24.78
N LEU A 290 -41.88 25.96 23.57
CA LEU A 290 -41.44 24.79 22.80
C LEU A 290 -40.44 23.89 23.56
N GLY A 291 -39.71 24.44 24.55
CA GLY A 291 -38.78 23.68 25.38
C GLY A 291 -39.46 22.74 26.38
N ARG A 292 -40.79 22.82 26.54
CA ARG A 292 -41.60 22.05 27.50
C ARG A 292 -42.73 21.24 26.86
N ILE A 293 -42.77 21.15 25.53
CA ILE A 293 -43.81 20.46 24.79
C ILE A 293 -43.86 18.97 25.14
N ILE A 294 -45.06 18.43 25.36
CA ILE A 294 -45.25 17.00 25.61
C ILE A 294 -45.49 16.22 24.31
N PRO A 295 -45.29 14.89 24.27
CA PRO A 295 -45.43 14.11 23.03
C PRO A 295 -46.78 14.27 22.32
N SER A 296 -47.88 14.45 23.05
CA SER A 296 -49.20 14.72 22.46
C SER A 296 -49.30 16.10 21.79
N GLU A 297 -48.61 17.10 22.33
CA GLU A 297 -48.55 18.45 21.75
C GLU A 297 -47.61 18.51 20.54
N MET A 298 -46.54 17.70 20.50
CA MET A 298 -45.69 17.57 19.31
C MET A 298 -46.48 17.09 18.08
N VAL A 299 -47.46 16.21 18.27
CA VAL A 299 -48.36 15.77 17.20
C VAL A 299 -49.23 16.93 16.71
N LEU A 300 -49.69 17.80 17.62
CA LEU A 300 -50.48 18.99 17.28
C LEU A 300 -49.66 20.06 16.56
N LEU A 301 -48.39 20.26 16.94
CA LEU A 301 -47.47 21.17 16.26
C LEU A 301 -47.24 20.80 14.79
N GLY A 302 -47.26 19.50 14.48
CA GLY A 302 -47.16 18.98 13.11
C GLY A 302 -48.39 19.26 12.24
N ASN A 303 -49.51 19.69 12.83
CA ASN A 303 -50.73 20.01 12.12
C ASN A 303 -50.85 21.53 11.93
N GLU A 304 -50.98 21.98 10.67
CA GLU A 304 -51.05 23.40 10.32
C GLU A 304 -52.17 24.16 11.03
N ALA A 305 -53.28 23.49 11.36
CA ALA A 305 -54.43 24.12 12.02
C ALA A 305 -54.18 24.51 13.49
N PHE A 306 -53.29 23.82 14.18
CA PHE A 306 -53.01 24.02 15.62
C PHE A 306 -51.68 24.72 15.88
N ARG A 307 -50.95 25.07 14.83
CA ARG A 307 -49.62 25.69 14.91
C ARG A 307 -49.65 27.12 15.49
N SER A 308 -50.80 27.77 15.48
CA SER A 308 -51.02 29.08 16.10
C SER A 308 -50.98 29.05 17.63
N ASP A 309 -51.23 27.89 18.22
CA ASP A 309 -51.35 27.71 19.67
C ASP A 309 -49.97 27.60 20.34
N PHE A 310 -48.89 27.55 19.54
CA PHE A 310 -47.48 27.41 19.95
C PHE A 310 -46.62 28.61 19.52
N LYS A 311 -47.21 29.80 19.37
CA LYS A 311 -46.53 31.04 18.92
C LYS A 311 -46.39 32.07 20.02
#